data_AF-A0AAV3W2S7-F1
#
_entry.id   AF-A0AAV3W2S7-F1
#
_cell.length_a   1.000
_cell.length_b   1.000
_cell.length_c   1.000
_cell.angle_alpha   90.00
_cell.angle_beta   90.00
_cell.angle_gamma   90.00
#
_symmetry.space_group_name_H-M   'P 1'
#
loop_
_entity.id
_entity.type
_entity.pdbx_description
1 polymer ?
#
loop_
_entity_poly.entity_id
_entity_poly.type
_entity_poly.pdbx_seq_one_letter_code
_entity_poly.pdbx_strand_id
1 'polypeptide(L)'
;MLLKDYSKEQIRNLVEIIKDCVREDMYTISLEENKAENIQFIEEYNINEKKRISILCGIDYKDFCYGLQNVKNGVEQNDLYVFCLQKELYNVEDKREIVDIYLKFNVICNEVNSSRVLVSLHKRNKPITYLFR
;
A
#
# COMPACT_ATOMS: atom_id res chain seq x y z
N MET A 1 11.81 9.71 -8.77
CA MET A 1 11.10 10.52 -9.77
C MET A 1 9.62 10.12 -9.77
N LEU A 2 8.66 11.05 -9.93
CA LEU A 2 7.26 10.65 -10.13
C LEU A 2 7.12 10.04 -11.53
N LEU A 3 6.51 8.87 -11.60
CA LEU A 3 6.12 8.25 -12.86
C LEU A 3 4.81 8.92 -13.29
N LYS A 4 4.82 9.60 -14.44
CA LYS A 4 3.61 10.22 -15.00
C LYS A 4 3.00 9.29 -16.05
N ASP A 5 1.66 9.32 -16.08
CA ASP A 5 0.76 8.64 -17.02
C ASP A 5 0.40 7.18 -16.70
N TYR A 6 -0.38 6.99 -15.62
CA TYR A 6 -1.12 5.76 -15.40
C TYR A 6 -2.57 5.89 -15.90
N SER A 7 -2.98 4.97 -16.77
CA SER A 7 -4.37 4.83 -17.16
C SER A 7 -5.19 4.20 -16.03
N LYS A 8 -6.48 4.47 -16.05
CA LYS A 8 -7.46 3.85 -15.13
C LYS A 8 -7.42 2.32 -15.20
N GLU A 9 -7.22 1.77 -16.40
CA GLU A 9 -7.18 0.32 -16.62
C GLU A 9 -5.89 -0.30 -16.08
N GLN A 10 -4.75 0.37 -16.26
CA GLN A 10 -3.48 -0.07 -15.67
C GLN A 10 -3.57 -0.17 -14.14
N ILE A 11 -4.15 0.85 -13.49
CA ILE A 11 -4.28 0.84 -12.03
C ILE A 11 -5.33 -0.16 -11.55
N ARG A 12 -6.41 -0.40 -12.30
CA ARG A 12 -7.35 -1.48 -11.98
C ARG A 12 -6.68 -2.85 -12.02
N ASN A 13 -5.91 -3.13 -13.07
CA ASN A 13 -5.18 -4.39 -13.19
C ASN A 13 -4.15 -4.55 -12.05
N LEU A 14 -3.42 -3.48 -11.73
CA LEU A 14 -2.50 -3.46 -10.59
C LEU A 14 -3.22 -3.75 -9.26
N VAL A 15 -4.39 -3.14 -9.04
CA VAL A 15 -5.19 -3.38 -7.84
C VAL A 15 -5.62 -4.85 -7.75
N GLU A 16 -6.03 -5.47 -8.85
CA GLU A 16 -6.38 -6.90 -8.84
C GLU A 16 -5.16 -7.79 -8.56
N ILE A 17 -4.00 -7.51 -9.17
CA ILE A 17 -2.74 -8.23 -8.86
C ILE A 17 -2.42 -8.13 -7.36
N ILE A 18 -2.52 -6.93 -6.76
CA ILE A 18 -2.27 -6.74 -5.33
C ILE A 18 -3.27 -7.55 -4.50
N LYS A 19 -4.56 -7.52 -4.84
CA LYS A 19 -5.60 -8.26 -4.13
C LYS A 19 -5.39 -9.77 -4.21
N ASP A 20 -5.03 -10.28 -5.37
CA ASP A 20 -4.76 -11.71 -5.57
C ASP A 20 -3.54 -12.14 -4.74
N CYS A 21 -2.45 -11.37 -4.76
CA CYS A 21 -1.30 -11.62 -3.89
C CYS A 21 -1.69 -11.63 -2.40
N VAL A 22 -2.56 -10.73 -1.96
CA VAL A 22 -3.00 -10.69 -0.54
C VAL A 22 -3.87 -11.90 -0.20
N ARG A 23 -4.76 -12.34 -1.10
CA ARG A 23 -5.63 -13.51 -0.90
C ARG A 23 -4.83 -14.81 -0.85
N GLU A 24 -3.74 -14.89 -1.59
CA GLU A 24 -2.84 -16.05 -1.65
C GLU A 24 -1.72 -16.00 -0.58
N ASP A 25 -1.77 -15.05 0.35
CA ASP A 25 -0.72 -14.79 1.36
C ASP A 25 0.68 -14.53 0.76
N MET A 26 0.71 -14.05 -0.49
CA MET A 26 1.90 -13.69 -1.26
C MET A 26 2.29 -12.22 -1.07
N TYR A 27 2.17 -11.71 0.16
CA TYR A 27 2.56 -10.35 0.52
C TYR A 27 3.41 -10.31 1.78
N THR A 28 4.15 -9.21 1.99
CA THR A 28 4.98 -9.02 3.18
C THR A 28 4.94 -7.55 3.59
N ILE A 29 4.85 -7.28 4.90
CA ILE A 29 4.98 -5.92 5.42
C ILE A 29 6.45 -5.51 5.37
N SER A 30 6.75 -4.41 4.68
CA SER A 30 8.09 -3.85 4.62
C SER A 30 8.54 -3.33 5.98
N LEU A 31 9.71 -3.78 6.43
CA LEU A 31 10.29 -3.40 7.72
C LEU A 31 11.57 -2.56 7.58
N GLU A 32 11.86 -2.01 6.40
CA GLU A 32 13.11 -1.26 6.20
C GLU A 32 12.92 0.23 6.49
N GLU A 33 12.55 1.04 5.50
CA GLU A 33 12.59 2.50 5.60
C GLU A 33 11.53 3.10 6.55
N ASN A 34 10.36 2.45 6.64
CA ASN A 34 9.20 2.97 7.39
C ASN A 34 8.83 2.06 8.57
N LYS A 35 9.81 1.29 9.11
CA LYS A 35 9.56 0.28 10.14
C LYS A 35 8.84 0.84 11.36
N ALA A 36 9.30 1.99 11.86
CA ALA A 36 8.74 2.62 13.06
C ALA A 36 7.29 3.07 12.84
N GLU A 37 7.00 3.70 11.71
CA GLU A 37 5.66 4.18 11.36
C GLU A 37 4.69 3.01 11.15
N ASN A 38 5.15 1.93 10.51
CA ASN A 38 4.36 0.72 10.34
C ASN A 38 4.03 0.07 11.69
N ILE A 39 5.02 -0.07 12.59
CA ILE A 39 4.81 -0.65 13.93
C ILE A 39 3.84 0.21 14.73
N GLN A 40 4.10 1.52 14.80
CA GLN A 40 3.24 2.45 15.53
C GLN A 40 1.79 2.38 15.03
N PHE A 41 1.58 2.36 13.71
CA PHE A 41 0.24 2.27 13.15
C PHE A 41 -0.45 0.93 13.43
N ILE A 42 0.31 -0.18 13.36
CA ILE A 42 -0.22 -1.51 13.66
C ILE A 42 -0.63 -1.61 15.14
N GLU A 43 0.18 -1.06 16.04
CA GLU A 43 -0.09 -1.04 17.48
C GLU A 43 -1.27 -0.12 17.81
N GLU A 44 -1.24 1.14 17.35
CA GLU A 44 -2.25 2.17 17.64
C GLU A 44 -3.66 1.76 17.25
N TYR A 45 -3.83 0.99 16.15
CA TYR A 45 -5.15 0.56 15.66
C TYR A 45 -5.40 -0.95 15.80
N ASN A 46 -4.52 -1.65 16.52
CA ASN A 46 -4.57 -3.10 16.70
C ASN A 46 -4.81 -3.84 15.37
N ILE A 47 -3.95 -3.57 14.37
CA ILE A 47 -4.05 -4.11 13.01
C ILE A 47 -3.54 -5.55 12.97
N ASN A 48 -4.40 -6.47 13.41
CA ASN A 48 -4.20 -7.91 13.24
C ASN A 48 -4.28 -8.33 11.76
N GLU A 49 -3.95 -9.59 11.48
CA GLU A 49 -3.94 -10.17 10.14
C GLU A 49 -5.27 -9.97 9.39
N LYS A 50 -6.41 -10.25 10.04
CA LYS A 50 -7.74 -10.07 9.44
C LYS A 50 -8.00 -8.61 9.04
N LYS A 51 -7.68 -7.66 9.92
CA LYS A 51 -7.81 -6.22 9.61
C LYS A 51 -6.87 -5.80 8.49
N ARG A 52 -5.64 -6.32 8.49
CA ARG A 52 -4.63 -6.07 7.46
C ARG A 52 -5.10 -6.53 6.09
N ILE A 53 -5.54 -7.79 5.96
CA ILE A 53 -6.13 -8.32 4.72
C ILE A 53 -7.32 -7.46 4.30
N SER A 54 -8.21 -7.09 5.24
CA SER A 54 -9.35 -6.22 4.94
C SER A 54 -8.95 -4.82 4.45
N ILE A 55 -7.84 -4.26 4.94
CA ILE A 55 -7.31 -2.97 4.46
C ILE A 55 -6.73 -3.13 3.06
N LEU A 56 -5.85 -4.11 2.86
CA LEU A 56 -5.14 -4.30 1.59
C LEU A 56 -6.09 -4.73 0.46
N CYS A 57 -7.06 -5.61 0.74
CA CYS A 57 -8.10 -5.98 -0.22
C CYS A 57 -9.16 -4.90 -0.40
N GLY A 58 -9.19 -3.88 0.46
CA GLY A 58 -10.16 -2.79 0.42
C GLY A 58 -9.80 -1.65 -0.52
N ILE A 59 -8.61 -1.66 -1.12
CA ILE A 59 -8.17 -0.60 -2.03
C ILE A 59 -8.97 -0.63 -3.35
N ASP A 60 -9.23 0.56 -3.88
CA ASP A 60 -9.79 0.78 -5.21
C ASP A 60 -8.80 1.57 -6.08
N TYR A 61 -8.98 1.52 -7.40
CA TYR A 61 -8.14 2.30 -8.31
C TYR A 61 -8.23 3.82 -8.02
N LYS A 62 -9.35 4.31 -7.45
CA LYS A 62 -9.49 5.72 -7.05
C LYS A 62 -8.63 6.12 -5.87
N ASP A 63 -8.19 5.16 -5.06
CA ASP A 63 -7.29 5.43 -3.93
C ASP A 63 -5.84 5.64 -4.40
N PHE A 64 -5.54 5.35 -5.67
CA PHE A 64 -4.22 5.55 -6.25
C PHE A 64 -3.85 7.03 -6.31
N CYS A 65 -2.65 7.32 -5.83
CA CYS A 65 -2.09 8.67 -5.80
C CYS A 65 -1.08 8.86 -6.93
N TYR A 66 0.02 8.10 -6.92
CA TYR A 66 1.09 8.22 -7.90
C TYR A 66 2.04 7.02 -7.85
N GLY A 67 2.80 6.85 -8.94
CA GLY A 67 3.95 5.93 -8.98
C GLY A 67 5.26 6.68 -8.69
N LEU A 68 6.20 6.00 -8.05
CA LEU A 68 7.57 6.47 -7.83
C LEU A 68 8.55 5.47 -8.39
N GLN A 69 9.49 5.95 -9.19
CA GLN A 69 10.66 5.15 -9.52
C GLN A 69 11.45 4.86 -8.24
N ASN A 70 11.71 3.60 -7.98
CA ASN A 70 12.45 3.16 -6.82
C ASN A 70 13.94 3.08 -7.15
N VAL A 71 14.74 3.98 -6.60
CA VAL A 71 16.20 3.97 -6.82
C VAL A 71 16.89 3.88 -5.47
N LYS A 72 17.58 2.77 -5.23
CA LYS A 72 18.35 2.54 -3.99
C LYS A 72 19.82 2.47 -4.34
N ASN A 73 20.63 3.37 -3.76
CA ASN A 73 22.08 3.46 -4.02
C ASN A 73 22.45 3.60 -5.52
N GLY A 74 21.62 4.30 -6.30
CA GLY A 74 21.83 4.48 -7.75
C GLY A 74 21.43 3.28 -8.61
N VAL A 75 20.86 2.23 -8.02
CA VAL A 75 20.34 1.06 -8.73
C VAL A 75 18.82 1.16 -8.80
N GLU A 76 18.29 1.12 -10.01
CA GLU A 76 16.85 1.03 -10.25
C GLU A 76 16.30 -0.31 -9.71
N GLN A 77 15.22 -0.20 -8.96
CA GLN A 77 14.45 -1.30 -8.40
C GLN A 77 13.04 -1.24 -9.01
N ASN A 78 12.20 -2.22 -8.69
CA ASN A 78 10.80 -2.20 -9.06
C ASN A 78 10.10 -0.94 -8.54
N ASP A 79 9.24 -0.37 -9.39
CA ASP A 79 8.47 0.83 -9.11
C ASP A 79 7.60 0.69 -7.85
N LEU A 80 7.41 1.82 -7.17
CA LEU A 80 6.56 1.93 -6.00
C LEU A 80 5.22 2.55 -6.38
N TYR A 81 4.14 1.92 -5.97
CA TYR A 81 2.78 2.38 -6.21
C TYR A 81 2.17 2.88 -4.91
N VAL A 82 1.80 4.17 -4.87
CA VAL A 82 1.28 4.82 -3.67
C VAL A 82 -0.23 4.93 -3.74
N PHE A 83 -0.89 4.48 -2.68
CA PHE A 83 -2.33 4.60 -2.47
C PHE A 83 -2.60 5.30 -1.13
N CYS A 84 -3.76 5.95 -1.01
CA CYS A 84 -4.26 6.44 0.25
C CYS A 84 -5.72 6.07 0.46
N LEU A 85 -5.95 5.03 1.25
CA LEU A 85 -7.27 4.53 1.57
C LEU A 85 -7.82 5.27 2.79
N GLN A 86 -9.02 5.84 2.68
CA GLN A 86 -9.73 6.34 3.86
C GLN A 86 -10.53 5.20 4.49
N LYS A 87 -10.23 4.86 5.74
CA LYS A 87 -10.93 3.79 6.45
C LYS A 87 -11.22 4.17 7.88
N GLU A 88 -12.41 3.79 8.33
CA GLU A 88 -12.77 3.91 9.72
C GLU A 88 -12.11 2.81 10.55
N LEU A 89 -11.41 3.20 11.60
CA LEU A 89 -10.71 2.31 12.52
C LEU A 89 -10.99 2.71 13.97
N TYR A 90 -10.78 1.76 14.88
CA TYR A 90 -10.78 1.99 16.32
C TYR A 90 -9.33 1.92 16.80
N ASN A 91 -8.91 2.92 17.56
CA ASN A 91 -7.59 2.91 18.18
C ASN A 91 -7.58 2.02 19.45
N VAL A 92 -6.43 1.93 20.13
CA VAL A 92 -6.26 1.17 21.38
C VAL A 92 -7.12 1.64 22.56
N GLU A 93 -7.70 2.85 22.48
CA GLU A 93 -8.62 3.42 23.47
C GLU A 93 -10.10 3.23 23.05
N ASP A 94 -10.37 2.36 22.06
CA ASP A 94 -11.69 2.13 21.45
C ASP A 94 -12.31 3.41 20.85
N LYS A 95 -11.49 4.42 20.54
CA LYS A 95 -11.95 5.63 19.87
C LYS A 95 -12.03 5.41 18.36
N ARG A 96 -13.22 5.70 17.81
CA ARG A 96 -13.52 5.64 16.38
C ARG A 96 -12.95 6.84 15.65
N GLU A 97 -12.17 6.59 14.59
CA GLU A 97 -11.55 7.63 13.75
C GLU A 97 -11.61 7.28 12.27
N ILE A 98 -11.79 8.29 11.41
CA ILE A 98 -11.56 8.13 9.96
C ILE A 98 -10.07 8.36 9.73
N VAL A 99 -9.38 7.32 9.28
CA VAL A 99 -7.94 7.32 9.09
C VAL A 99 -7.61 7.32 7.61
N ASP A 100 -6.77 8.26 7.19
CA ASP A 100 -6.09 8.21 5.90
C ASP A 100 -4.90 7.24 6.02
N ILE A 101 -5.03 6.06 5.42
CA ILE A 101 -4.02 5.01 5.46
C ILE A 101 -3.12 5.14 4.22
N TYR A 102 -1.85 5.48 4.45
CA TYR A 102 -0.85 5.57 3.40
C TYR A 102 -0.27 4.18 3.12
N LEU A 103 -0.38 3.77 1.87
CA LEU A 103 0.02 2.47 1.37
C LEU A 103 1.08 2.64 0.28
N LYS A 104 2.19 1.93 0.41
CA LYS A 104 3.28 1.93 -0.58
C LYS A 104 3.55 0.49 -0.99
N PHE A 105 3.21 0.14 -2.22
CA PHE A 105 3.39 -1.21 -2.77
C PHE A 105 4.61 -1.28 -3.68
N ASN A 106 5.42 -2.31 -3.51
CA ASN A 106 6.39 -2.77 -4.49
C ASN A 106 5.90 -4.14 -4.98
N VAL A 107 5.58 -4.23 -6.26
CA VAL A 107 5.12 -5.48 -6.89
C VAL A 107 6.31 -6.14 -7.57
N ILE A 108 6.61 -7.37 -7.17
CA ILE A 108 7.72 -8.16 -7.68
C ILE A 108 7.12 -9.29 -8.52
N CYS A 109 7.33 -9.23 -9.84
CA CYS A 109 6.90 -10.28 -10.76
C CYS A 109 8.08 -11.20 -11.07
N ASN A 110 7.90 -12.52 -10.91
CA ASN A 110 8.89 -13.52 -11.32
C ASN A 110 8.49 -14.17 -12.66
N GLU A 111 9.46 -14.77 -13.36
CA GLU A 111 9.28 -15.41 -14.68
C GLU A 111 8.24 -16.55 -14.70
N VAL A 112 7.84 -17.07 -13.54
CA VAL A 112 6.88 -18.18 -13.38
C VAL A 112 5.46 -17.69 -13.02
N ASN A 113 5.10 -16.46 -13.40
CA ASN A 113 3.80 -15.83 -13.13
C ASN A 113 3.41 -15.69 -11.65
N SER A 114 4.32 -15.91 -10.71
CA SER A 114 4.07 -15.60 -9.30
C SER A 114 4.45 -14.16 -9.02
N SER A 115 3.46 -13.37 -8.59
CA SER A 115 3.67 -12.02 -8.10
C SER A 115 3.78 -12.05 -6.58
N ARG A 116 4.71 -11.27 -6.02
CA ARG A 116 4.80 -11.01 -4.58
C ARG A 116 4.72 -9.53 -4.32
N VAL A 117 4.03 -9.15 -3.25
CA VAL A 117 3.82 -7.74 -2.92
C VAL A 117 4.50 -7.40 -1.60
N LEU A 118 5.45 -6.47 -1.66
CA LEU A 118 5.98 -5.83 -0.46
C LEU A 118 5.18 -4.55 -0.20
N VAL A 119 4.65 -4.38 1.00
CA VAL A 119 3.79 -3.24 1.33
C VAL A 119 4.23 -2.53 2.60
N SER A 120 4.31 -1.20 2.55
CA SER A 120 4.33 -0.35 3.76
C SER A 120 2.92 0.16 4.02
N LEU A 121 2.51 0.19 5.29
CA LEU A 121 1.18 0.58 5.73
C LEU A 121 1.30 1.38 7.02
N HIS A 122 1.02 2.67 6.95
CA HIS A 122 1.03 3.55 8.11
C HIS A 122 -0.01 4.68 7.99
N LYS A 123 -0.27 5.40 9.08
CA LYS A 123 -1.09 6.62 9.04
C LYS A 123 -0.43 7.64 8.10
N ARG A 124 -1.22 8.34 7.28
CA ARG A 124 -0.71 9.36 6.37
C ARG A 124 0.04 10.46 7.14
N ASN A 125 1.32 10.62 6.80
CA ASN A 125 2.24 11.59 7.39
C ASN A 125 2.68 12.68 6.39
N LYS A 126 2.23 12.61 5.14
CA LYS A 126 2.59 13.54 4.06
C LYS A 126 1.35 13.98 3.27
N PRO A 127 1.39 15.17 2.63
CA PRO A 127 0.38 15.55 1.65
C PRO A 127 0.36 14.55 0.49
N ILE A 128 -0.82 14.29 -0.05
CA ILE A 128 -1.02 13.41 -1.20
C ILE A 128 -1.92 14.10 -2.22
N THR A 129 -1.85 13.63 -3.46
CA THR A 129 -2.78 14.00 -4.52
C THR A 129 -3.23 12.73 -5.18
N TYR A 130 -4.55 12.52 -5.22
CA TYR A 130 -5.16 11.39 -5.90
C TYR A 130 -5.10 11.60 -7.42
N LEU A 131 -4.85 10.53 -8.17
CA LEU A 131 -4.83 10.63 -9.63
C LEU A 131 -6.24 10.61 -10.23
N PHE A 132 -7.19 9.91 -9.59
CA PHE A 132 -8.52 9.64 -10.15
C PHE A 132 -9.70 10.10 -9.26
N ARG A 133 -9.44 10.94 -8.25
CA ARG A 133 -10.46 11.48 -7.34
C ARG A 133 -10.61 12.98 -7.52
#